data_AF-A0A8H3GLM1-F1
#
_entry.id   AF-A0A8H3GLM1-F1
#
_cell.length_a   1.000
_cell.length_b   1.000
_cell.length_c   1.000
_cell.angle_alpha   90.00
_cell.angle_beta   90.00
_cell.angle_gamma   90.00
#
_symmetry.space_group_name_H-M   'P 1'
#
loop_
_entity.id
_entity.type
_entity.pdbx_description
1 polymer ?
#
loop_
_entity_poly.entity_id
_entity_poly.type
_entity_poly.pdbx_seq_one_letter_code
_entity_poly.pdbx_strand_id
1 'polypeptide(L)'
;LKEDISQESLTLATVWLLGEFGETLIQGGLVDEETPKPIQDSDIIELQESILQSPYANALIRQFVLTSLAKLSSRPAVSEPQKQRICNILNGFATSTELEIQQRAVEFASLFSHADIRGGVLEVMPPPEIKATVIGTVSERRSVGSTRTDKDSLLDLMGDDAAPAAAAPPAQSNTDLLADLFGGGSAAPTPTAPTPQKNSIQDILGLFDSTPTTTASPTPAPVPPTNGASLGGLFDSAPSPAPVALPPKPAAPAPAQAPAQNRPTFVAYDNNGLKITLVPQVLFSKPGMIQIQARFEAINGPVQGVTFQVAVPRTQQLQMLPMSSADVNPGSVETQVLKILAPPGSLVKLRIRVAFAGSGGAIQDQIDFAGFPASMTNGVL
;
A
#
# COMPACT_ATOMS: atom_id res chain seq x y z
N LEU A 1 -18.78 25.60 -2.52
CA LEU A 1 -18.23 25.35 -1.17
C LEU A 1 -18.30 26.55 -0.22
N LYS A 2 -17.85 27.78 -0.57
CA LYS A 2 -18.00 28.95 0.35
C LYS A 2 -19.47 29.22 0.78
N GLU A 3 -20.45 28.81 -0.03
CA GLU A 3 -21.89 28.96 0.25
C GLU A 3 -22.51 27.78 1.03
N ASP A 4 -21.97 26.57 0.87
CA ASP A 4 -22.46 25.34 1.50
C ASP A 4 -21.31 24.33 1.67
N ILE A 5 -21.14 23.84 2.90
CA ILE A 5 -20.13 22.87 3.35
C ILE A 5 -20.79 21.56 3.82
N SER A 6 -22.12 21.50 3.87
CA SER A 6 -22.89 20.36 4.42
C SER A 6 -22.73 19.06 3.61
N GLN A 7 -22.39 19.16 2.34
CA GLN A 7 -22.19 18.02 1.44
C GLN A 7 -20.80 17.40 1.61
N GLU A 8 -20.69 16.38 2.47
CA GLU A 8 -19.43 15.69 2.78
C GLU A 8 -18.60 15.30 1.54
N SER A 9 -19.20 14.62 0.56
CA SER A 9 -18.47 14.16 -0.63
C SER A 9 -17.91 15.31 -1.47
N LEU A 10 -18.64 16.43 -1.57
CA LEU A 10 -18.21 17.63 -2.27
C LEU A 10 -17.09 18.35 -1.49
N THR A 11 -17.20 18.41 -0.17
CA THR A 11 -16.17 18.94 0.73
C THR A 11 -14.88 18.13 0.61
N LEU A 12 -14.93 16.79 0.68
CA LEU A 12 -13.77 15.92 0.53
C LEU A 12 -13.09 16.06 -0.84
N ALA A 13 -13.87 16.05 -1.92
CA ALA A 13 -13.35 16.24 -3.28
C ALA A 13 -12.70 17.62 -3.45
N THR A 14 -13.31 18.68 -2.93
CA THR A 14 -12.76 20.04 -3.02
C THR A 14 -11.48 20.17 -2.19
N VAL A 15 -11.46 19.67 -0.96
CA VAL A 15 -10.27 19.70 -0.09
C VAL A 15 -9.11 18.93 -0.72
N TRP A 16 -9.38 17.77 -1.34
CA TRP A 16 -8.37 17.02 -2.09
C TRP A 16 -7.82 17.81 -3.27
N LEU A 17 -8.69 18.43 -4.09
CA LEU A 17 -8.28 19.27 -5.21
C LEU A 17 -7.44 20.48 -4.77
N LEU A 18 -7.77 21.12 -3.64
CA LEU A 18 -6.97 22.21 -3.07
C LEU A 18 -5.57 21.74 -2.64
N GLY A 19 -5.45 20.54 -2.06
CA GLY A 19 -4.17 19.97 -1.64
C GLY A 19 -3.26 19.55 -2.81
N GLU A 20 -3.82 19.04 -3.90
CA GLU A 20 -3.04 18.69 -5.10
C GLU A 20 -2.73 19.92 -5.97
N PHE A 21 -3.76 20.68 -6.35
CA PHE A 21 -3.76 21.70 -7.41
C PHE A 21 -3.93 23.14 -6.92
N GLY A 22 -3.90 23.39 -5.61
CA GLY A 22 -4.03 24.75 -5.05
C GLY A 22 -2.96 25.73 -5.54
N GLU A 23 -1.78 25.25 -5.92
CA GLU A 23 -0.76 26.07 -6.59
C GLU A 23 -1.24 26.61 -7.95
N THR A 24 -1.82 25.75 -8.79
CA THR A 24 -2.41 26.14 -10.08
C THR A 24 -3.54 27.15 -9.89
N LEU A 25 -4.31 27.01 -8.81
CA LEU A 25 -5.40 27.93 -8.45
C LEU A 25 -4.88 29.33 -8.06
N ILE A 26 -3.80 29.41 -7.28
CA ILE A 26 -3.14 30.67 -6.91
C ILE A 26 -2.48 31.33 -8.12
N GLN A 27 -1.90 30.53 -9.02
CA GLN A 27 -1.27 30.99 -10.27
C GLN A 27 -2.28 31.46 -11.34
N GLY A 28 -3.58 31.41 -11.07
CA GLY A 28 -4.64 31.86 -11.98
C GLY A 28 -5.10 30.82 -13.02
N GLY A 29 -4.41 29.68 -13.11
CA GLY A 29 -4.77 28.55 -13.96
C GLY A 29 -4.88 28.87 -15.46
N LEU A 30 -5.62 28.03 -16.18
CA LEU A 30 -5.99 28.22 -17.57
C LEU A 30 -7.51 28.40 -17.62
N VAL A 31 -7.94 29.64 -17.39
CA VAL A 31 -9.34 30.03 -17.24
C VAL A 31 -9.85 30.61 -18.57
N ASP A 32 -10.89 29.99 -19.12
CA ASP A 32 -11.57 30.39 -20.37
C ASP A 32 -12.64 31.49 -20.14
N GLU A 33 -12.75 32.01 -18.91
CA GLU A 33 -13.62 33.14 -18.58
C GLU A 33 -12.92 34.49 -18.87
N GLU A 34 -13.67 35.43 -19.43
CA GLU A 34 -13.22 36.76 -19.84
C GLU A 34 -12.66 37.63 -18.68
N THR A 35 -12.96 37.26 -17.43
CA THR A 35 -12.38 37.86 -16.22
C THR A 35 -12.02 36.81 -15.16
N PRO A 36 -10.79 36.28 -15.15
CA PRO A 36 -10.37 35.32 -14.12
C PRO A 36 -10.41 35.96 -12.73
N LYS A 37 -11.15 35.35 -11.80
CA LYS A 37 -11.20 35.80 -10.41
C LYS A 37 -9.89 35.42 -9.70
N PRO A 38 -9.05 36.38 -9.25
CA PRO A 38 -7.82 36.06 -8.56
C PRO A 38 -8.14 35.44 -7.19
N ILE A 39 -7.62 34.24 -6.93
CA ILE A 39 -7.76 33.54 -5.66
C ILE A 39 -6.43 33.65 -4.91
N GLN A 40 -6.47 34.22 -3.71
CA GLN A 40 -5.27 34.32 -2.87
C GLN A 40 -5.04 33.02 -2.09
N ASP A 41 -3.80 32.79 -1.66
CA ASP A 41 -3.46 31.68 -0.77
C ASP A 41 -4.20 31.75 0.58
N SER A 42 -4.45 32.97 1.07
CA SER A 42 -5.28 33.25 2.25
C SER A 42 -6.71 32.73 2.12
N ASP A 43 -7.36 32.90 0.95
CA ASP A 43 -8.73 32.42 0.69
C ASP A 43 -8.85 30.90 0.82
N ILE A 44 -7.81 30.19 0.36
CA ILE A 44 -7.75 28.72 0.36
C ILE A 44 -7.60 28.17 1.78
N ILE A 45 -6.82 28.87 2.62
CA ILE A 45 -6.57 28.47 4.01
C ILE A 45 -7.74 28.86 4.90
N GLU A 46 -8.35 30.03 4.70
CA GLU A 46 -9.57 30.45 5.40
C GLU A 46 -10.76 29.53 5.12
N LEU A 47 -10.91 29.09 3.86
CA LEU A 47 -11.90 28.09 3.52
C LEU A 47 -11.65 26.78 4.29
N GLN A 48 -10.42 26.29 4.33
CA GLN A 48 -10.08 25.05 5.06
C GLN A 48 -10.23 25.20 6.58
N GLU A 49 -9.88 26.35 7.15
CA GLU A 49 -10.11 26.65 8.56
C GLU A 49 -11.61 26.70 8.89
N SER A 50 -12.44 27.29 8.02
CA SER A 50 -13.90 27.28 8.17
C SER A 50 -14.51 25.88 8.09
N ILE A 51 -13.93 24.99 7.27
CA ILE A 51 -14.33 23.57 7.21
C ILE A 51 -13.98 22.86 8.52
N LEU A 52 -12.83 23.13 9.14
CA LEU A 52 -12.43 22.52 10.43
C LEU A 52 -13.32 22.98 11.60
N GLN A 53 -13.78 24.24 11.57
CA GLN A 53 -14.69 24.84 12.56
C GLN A 53 -16.16 24.48 12.32
N SER A 54 -16.51 23.92 11.16
CA SER A 54 -17.87 23.56 10.77
C SER A 54 -18.47 22.43 11.65
N PRO A 55 -19.77 22.48 12.01
CA PRO A 55 -20.43 21.37 12.71
C PRO A 55 -20.47 20.07 11.88
N TYR A 56 -20.29 20.15 10.56
CA TYR A 56 -20.21 19.01 9.66
C TYR A 56 -18.82 18.34 9.64
N ALA A 57 -17.82 18.90 10.33
CA ALA A 57 -16.47 18.34 10.39
C ALA A 57 -16.44 17.02 11.16
N ASN A 58 -16.41 15.90 10.44
CA ASN A 58 -16.15 14.57 10.99
C ASN A 58 -14.65 14.23 10.94
N ALA A 59 -14.27 13.03 11.41
CA ALA A 59 -12.88 12.61 11.46
C ALA A 59 -12.22 12.50 10.06
N LEU A 60 -12.97 12.06 9.05
CA LEU A 60 -12.49 11.91 7.67
C LEU A 60 -12.24 13.27 7.02
N ILE A 61 -13.15 14.22 7.18
CA ILE A 61 -12.97 15.60 6.67
C ILE A 61 -11.75 16.25 7.32
N ARG A 62 -11.59 16.14 8.66
CA ARG A 62 -10.38 16.66 9.34
C ARG A 62 -9.10 16.03 8.80
N GLN A 63 -9.06 14.71 8.65
CA GLN A 63 -7.92 13.99 8.04
C GLN A 63 -7.56 14.51 6.64
N PHE A 64 -8.56 14.74 5.78
CA PHE A 64 -8.35 15.30 4.43
C PHE A 64 -7.84 16.74 4.50
N VAL A 65 -8.42 17.59 5.36
CA VAL A 65 -7.99 18.99 5.49
C VAL A 65 -6.55 19.09 6.01
N LEU A 66 -6.16 18.33 7.05
CA LEU A 66 -4.77 18.36 7.54
C LEU A 66 -3.78 17.91 6.45
N THR A 67 -4.15 16.92 5.63
CA THR A 67 -3.32 16.44 4.51
C THR A 67 -3.21 17.51 3.40
N SER A 68 -4.32 18.14 3.04
CA SER A 68 -4.36 19.24 2.05
C SER A 68 -3.52 20.45 2.52
N LEU A 69 -3.70 20.88 3.77
CA LEU A 69 -2.91 21.96 4.37
C LEU A 69 -1.41 21.62 4.38
N ALA A 70 -1.03 20.40 4.77
CA ALA A 70 0.35 19.95 4.71
C ALA A 70 0.92 20.06 3.28
N LYS A 71 0.20 19.53 2.27
CA LYS A 71 0.63 19.61 0.87
C LYS A 71 0.76 21.06 0.38
N LEU A 72 -0.20 21.93 0.68
CA LEU A 72 -0.14 23.37 0.37
C LEU A 72 1.11 24.04 0.96
N SER A 73 1.53 23.68 2.18
CA SER A 73 2.73 24.25 2.80
C SER A 73 4.05 23.94 2.07
N SER A 74 4.06 22.91 1.22
CA SER A 74 5.22 22.56 0.38
C SER A 74 5.29 23.38 -0.92
N ARG A 75 4.19 24.00 -1.35
CA ARG A 75 4.11 24.70 -2.64
C ARG A 75 4.82 26.05 -2.59
N PRO A 76 5.61 26.42 -3.61
CA PRO A 76 6.32 27.70 -3.62
C PRO A 76 5.38 28.91 -3.80
N ALA A 77 4.21 28.71 -4.41
CA ALA A 77 3.18 29.74 -4.56
C ALA A 77 2.49 30.18 -3.25
N VAL A 78 2.67 29.45 -2.14
CA VAL A 78 2.08 29.80 -0.83
C VAL A 78 3.04 30.68 -0.03
N SER A 79 2.56 31.84 0.41
CA SER A 79 3.32 32.85 1.15
C SER A 79 3.79 32.34 2.51
N GLU A 80 4.95 32.83 2.98
CA GLU A 80 5.51 32.36 4.25
C GLU A 80 4.61 32.59 5.49
N PRO A 81 3.88 33.73 5.62
CA PRO A 81 2.89 33.89 6.70
C PRO A 81 1.77 32.85 6.66
N GLN A 82 1.39 32.41 5.45
CA GLN A 82 0.38 31.36 5.29
C GLN A 82 0.92 29.97 5.62
N LYS A 83 2.20 29.68 5.31
CA LYS A 83 2.86 28.46 5.79
C LYS A 83 2.94 28.41 7.32
N GLN A 84 3.20 29.55 7.98
CA GLN A 84 3.16 29.67 9.44
C GLN A 84 1.73 29.47 10.00
N ARG A 85 0.71 30.04 9.35
CA ARG A 85 -0.72 29.79 9.70
C ARG A 85 -1.07 28.30 9.61
N ILE A 86 -0.64 27.61 8.55
CA ILE A 86 -0.81 26.16 8.41
C ILE A 86 -0.13 25.40 9.56
N CYS A 87 1.12 25.74 9.89
CA CYS A 87 1.85 25.12 11.00
C CYS A 87 1.12 25.31 12.34
N ASN A 88 0.55 26.49 12.60
CA ASN A 88 -0.25 26.75 13.79
C ASN A 88 -1.54 25.92 13.83
N ILE A 89 -2.24 25.77 12.70
CA ILE A 89 -3.43 24.90 12.59
C ILE A 89 -3.05 23.46 12.90
N LEU A 90 -1.98 22.93 12.30
CA LEU A 90 -1.49 21.56 12.53
C LEU A 90 -1.14 21.33 14.02
N ASN A 91 -0.38 22.23 14.64
CA ASN A 91 -0.05 22.14 16.07
C ASN A 91 -1.29 22.17 16.98
N GLY A 92 -2.37 22.86 16.57
CA GLY A 92 -3.66 22.84 17.27
C GLY A 92 -4.32 21.46 17.36
N PHE A 93 -3.97 20.52 16.47
CA PHE A 93 -4.46 19.14 16.49
C PHE A 93 -3.50 18.13 17.14
N ALA A 94 -2.31 18.56 17.60
CA ALA A 94 -1.31 17.67 18.22
C ALA A 94 -1.76 17.07 19.57
N THR A 95 -2.83 17.60 20.17
CA THR A 95 -3.49 17.08 21.39
C THR A 95 -4.91 16.59 21.13
N SER A 96 -5.27 16.30 19.86
CA SER A 96 -6.58 15.76 19.50
C SER A 96 -6.83 14.39 20.16
N THR A 97 -8.09 14.12 20.53
CA THR A 97 -8.53 12.82 21.08
C THR A 97 -8.58 11.71 20.04
N GLU A 98 -8.66 12.07 18.75
CA GLU A 98 -8.68 11.14 17.64
C GLU A 98 -7.25 10.80 17.20
N LEU A 99 -6.79 9.58 17.49
CA LEU A 99 -5.40 9.14 17.29
C LEU A 99 -4.90 9.40 15.85
N GLU A 100 -5.68 9.05 14.83
CA GLU A 100 -5.37 9.30 13.41
C GLU A 100 -5.16 10.78 13.07
N ILE A 101 -5.93 11.67 13.71
CA ILE A 101 -5.81 13.12 13.52
C ILE A 101 -4.58 13.63 14.26
N GLN A 102 -4.39 13.19 15.50
CA GLN A 102 -3.26 13.56 16.34
C GLN A 102 -1.93 13.16 15.69
N GLN A 103 -1.82 11.92 15.22
CA GLN A 103 -0.62 11.39 14.58
C GLN A 103 -0.25 12.20 13.35
N ARG A 104 -1.20 12.40 12.42
CA ARG A 104 -0.96 13.19 11.21
C ARG A 104 -0.62 14.65 11.52
N ALA A 105 -1.27 15.25 12.50
CA ALA A 105 -0.95 16.60 12.95
C ALA A 105 0.50 16.73 13.42
N VAL A 106 0.97 15.80 14.26
CA VAL A 106 2.35 15.77 14.77
C VAL A 106 3.36 15.47 13.66
N GLU A 107 3.09 14.47 12.80
CA GLU A 107 3.96 14.12 11.67
C GLU A 107 4.09 15.26 10.66
N PHE A 108 2.97 15.87 10.25
CA PHE A 108 2.98 17.00 9.33
C PHE A 108 3.60 18.26 9.94
N ALA A 109 3.39 18.54 11.23
CA ALA A 109 4.10 19.64 11.91
C ALA A 109 5.61 19.38 11.97
N SER A 110 6.04 18.14 12.23
CA SER A 110 7.45 17.74 12.22
C SER A 110 8.10 17.98 10.85
N LEU A 111 7.40 17.72 9.74
CA LEU A 111 7.90 17.97 8.38
C LEU A 111 8.28 19.44 8.11
N PHE A 112 7.76 20.43 8.85
CA PHE A 112 8.20 21.83 8.71
C PHE A 112 9.65 22.03 9.15
N SER A 113 10.15 21.22 10.07
CA SER A 113 11.55 21.23 10.51
C SER A 113 12.50 20.56 9.51
N HIS A 114 11.96 19.85 8.51
CA HIS A 114 12.69 19.02 7.55
C HIS A 114 12.44 19.50 6.11
N ALA A 115 12.73 20.77 5.84
CA ALA A 115 12.42 21.46 4.59
C ALA A 115 12.99 20.75 3.34
N ASP A 116 14.18 20.15 3.47
CA ASP A 116 14.94 19.42 2.45
C ASP A 116 14.25 18.15 1.94
N ILE A 117 13.49 17.43 2.77
CA ILE A 117 12.68 16.27 2.34
C ILE A 117 11.19 16.61 2.12
N ARG A 118 10.68 17.68 2.75
CA ARG A 118 9.26 18.06 2.72
C ARG A 118 8.69 18.18 1.30
N GLY A 119 9.47 18.72 0.36
CA GLY A 119 9.06 18.87 -1.03
C GLY A 119 8.78 17.55 -1.75
N GLY A 120 9.64 16.53 -1.53
CA GLY A 120 9.46 15.20 -2.13
C GLY A 120 8.39 14.38 -1.43
N VAL A 121 8.31 14.42 -0.08
CA VAL A 121 7.28 13.70 0.68
C VAL A 121 5.86 14.17 0.36
N LEU A 122 5.70 15.45 -0.01
CA LEU A 122 4.40 16.09 -0.27
C LEU A 122 4.18 16.42 -1.76
N GLU A 123 4.87 15.71 -2.64
CA GLU A 123 4.74 15.87 -4.10
C GLU A 123 3.31 15.62 -4.61
N VAL A 124 3.03 16.06 -5.84
CA VAL A 124 1.74 15.81 -6.51
C VAL A 124 1.61 14.31 -6.78
N MET A 125 0.44 13.72 -6.53
CA MET A 125 0.26 12.29 -6.83
C MET A 125 0.42 12.04 -8.34
N PRO A 126 1.21 11.04 -8.78
CA PRO A 126 1.35 10.71 -10.18
C PRO A 126 -0.01 10.45 -10.86
N PRO A 127 -0.23 10.93 -12.10
CA PRO A 127 -1.43 10.60 -12.84
C PRO A 127 -1.63 9.08 -12.91
N PRO A 128 -2.87 8.58 -12.73
CA PRO A 128 -3.11 7.14 -12.82
C PRO A 128 -2.74 6.64 -14.21
N GLU A 129 -1.94 5.57 -14.27
CA GLU A 129 -1.61 4.91 -15.54
C GLU A 129 -2.90 4.55 -16.28
N ILE A 130 -3.09 5.10 -17.49
CA ILE A 130 -4.21 4.73 -18.36
C ILE A 130 -3.93 3.32 -18.89
N LYS A 131 -4.23 2.31 -18.06
CA LYS A 131 -4.22 0.91 -18.49
C LYS A 131 -5.32 0.76 -19.52
N ALA A 132 -4.92 0.54 -20.77
CA ALA A 132 -5.77 0.44 -21.95
C ALA A 132 -6.62 -0.86 -21.97
N THR A 133 -7.15 -1.27 -20.82
CA THR A 133 -8.22 -2.26 -20.70
C THR A 133 -9.57 -1.57 -20.83
N VAL A 134 -9.85 -1.12 -22.06
CA VAL A 134 -11.14 -0.92 -22.76
C VAL A 134 -10.82 -0.02 -23.96
N ILE A 135 -10.38 -0.65 -25.06
CA ILE A 135 -10.54 -0.07 -26.40
C ILE A 135 -12.03 -0.18 -26.69
N GLY A 136 -12.74 0.88 -26.33
CA GLY A 136 -14.20 0.95 -26.31
C GLY A 136 -14.60 2.37 -25.93
N THR A 137 -14.14 3.31 -26.76
CA THR A 137 -14.46 4.74 -26.79
C THR A 137 -15.45 5.20 -25.72
N VAL A 138 -14.93 5.64 -24.57
CA VAL A 138 -15.69 6.57 -23.72
C VAL A 138 -15.77 7.86 -24.51
N SER A 139 -16.86 8.01 -25.28
CA SER A 139 -17.12 9.23 -26.02
C SER A 139 -17.40 10.33 -25.00
N GLU A 140 -16.49 11.30 -24.87
CA GLU A 140 -16.56 12.45 -23.96
C GLU A 140 -17.71 13.42 -24.28
N ARG A 141 -18.65 13.02 -25.17
CA ARG A 141 -19.87 13.75 -25.53
C ARG A 141 -21.17 13.07 -25.10
N ARG A 142 -21.15 12.13 -24.15
CA ARG A 142 -22.39 11.80 -23.42
C ARG A 142 -22.68 12.93 -22.44
N SER A 143 -23.60 13.81 -22.82
CA SER A 143 -24.17 14.82 -21.93
C SER A 143 -24.60 14.19 -20.60
N VAL A 144 -24.17 14.78 -19.48
CA VAL A 144 -24.67 14.40 -18.16
C VAL A 144 -26.20 14.48 -18.18
N GLY A 145 -26.86 13.38 -17.80
CA GLY A 145 -28.28 13.20 -18.05
C GLY A 145 -29.12 14.29 -17.39
N SER A 146 -29.97 14.97 -18.18
CA SER A 146 -30.96 15.90 -17.63
C SER A 146 -31.93 15.15 -16.73
N THR A 147 -32.19 15.67 -15.54
CA THR A 147 -33.06 15.07 -14.52
C THR A 147 -34.56 15.25 -14.82
N ARG A 148 -34.94 15.22 -16.10
CA ARG A 148 -36.34 15.31 -16.56
C ARG A 148 -36.85 13.95 -17.03
N THR A 149 -37.76 13.39 -16.25
CA THR A 149 -38.52 12.19 -16.59
C THR A 149 -39.69 12.54 -17.50
N ASP A 150 -39.42 12.75 -18.79
CA ASP A 150 -40.45 12.92 -19.81
C ASP A 150 -40.35 11.86 -20.91
N LYS A 151 -41.49 11.59 -21.56
CA LYS A 151 -41.86 10.26 -22.07
C LYS A 151 -41.35 9.93 -23.48
N ASP A 152 -40.36 10.68 -23.98
CA ASP A 152 -39.93 10.65 -25.39
C ASP A 152 -38.71 9.77 -25.69
N SER A 153 -37.92 9.34 -24.70
CA SER A 153 -36.76 8.46 -24.93
C SER A 153 -37.08 7.05 -25.47
N LEU A 154 -38.35 6.72 -25.66
CA LEU A 154 -38.79 5.46 -26.30
C LEU A 154 -38.98 5.59 -27.83
N LEU A 155 -39.04 6.81 -28.36
CA LEU A 155 -39.22 7.05 -29.80
C LEU A 155 -37.89 7.05 -30.57
N ASP A 156 -36.79 7.39 -29.90
CA ASP A 156 -35.43 7.49 -30.45
C ASP A 156 -34.73 6.13 -30.61
N LEU A 157 -35.33 5.04 -30.13
CA LEU A 157 -34.77 3.68 -30.16
C LEU A 157 -35.27 2.84 -31.36
N MET A 158 -36.10 3.40 -32.24
CA MET A 158 -36.82 2.62 -33.26
C MET A 158 -36.77 3.18 -34.69
N GLY A 159 -35.78 4.01 -35.02
CA GLY A 159 -35.67 4.60 -36.36
C GLY A 159 -34.30 5.14 -36.74
N ASP A 160 -33.34 4.26 -37.06
CA ASP A 160 -32.34 4.55 -38.10
C ASP A 160 -31.85 3.25 -38.76
N ASP A 161 -32.38 2.96 -39.95
CA ASP A 161 -31.90 1.90 -40.85
C ASP A 161 -31.64 2.55 -42.22
N ALA A 162 -30.42 3.09 -42.38
CA ALA A 162 -29.92 3.61 -43.64
C ALA A 162 -28.38 3.53 -43.68
N ALA A 163 -27.86 2.60 -44.50
CA ALA A 163 -26.43 2.57 -44.83
C ALA A 163 -26.00 3.83 -45.62
N PRO A 164 -24.71 4.20 -45.56
CA PRO A 164 -23.92 3.94 -46.76
C PRO A 164 -22.54 3.33 -46.49
N ALA A 165 -22.04 2.59 -47.48
CA ALA A 165 -20.74 1.92 -47.43
C ALA A 165 -19.57 2.87 -47.75
N ALA A 166 -18.43 2.70 -47.06
CA ALA A 166 -17.13 3.21 -47.49
C ALA A 166 -15.98 2.28 -47.06
N ALA A 167 -15.05 2.09 -47.99
CA ALA A 167 -13.90 1.17 -48.01
C ALA A 167 -13.08 0.98 -46.71
N ALA A 168 -12.69 -0.26 -46.45
CA ALA A 168 -11.62 -0.64 -45.52
C ALA A 168 -10.28 -0.87 -46.25
N PRO A 169 -9.13 -0.45 -45.69
CA PRO A 169 -7.82 -0.99 -46.06
C PRO A 169 -7.54 -2.32 -45.32
N PRO A 170 -6.78 -3.26 -45.90
CA PRO A 170 -6.59 -4.59 -45.33
C PRO A 170 -5.58 -4.64 -44.18
N ALA A 171 -5.85 -5.49 -43.18
CA ALA A 171 -4.93 -5.78 -42.10
C ALA A 171 -3.77 -6.69 -42.56
N GLN A 172 -2.53 -6.33 -42.25
CA GLN A 172 -1.38 -7.21 -42.49
C GLN A 172 -1.30 -8.34 -41.45
N SER A 173 -0.97 -9.52 -41.95
CA SER A 173 -0.97 -10.80 -41.23
C SER A 173 0.18 -10.92 -40.23
N ASN A 174 -0.15 -11.16 -38.96
CA ASN A 174 0.80 -11.51 -37.89
C ASN A 174 1.42 -12.93 -38.05
N THR A 175 1.16 -13.61 -39.16
CA THR A 175 1.64 -14.96 -39.48
C THR A 175 3.04 -14.95 -40.11
N ASP A 176 3.46 -13.81 -40.68
CA ASP A 176 4.74 -13.68 -41.41
C ASP A 176 5.95 -13.54 -40.44
N LEU A 177 5.75 -12.77 -39.35
CA LEU A 177 6.76 -12.55 -38.30
C LEU A 177 7.10 -13.81 -37.47
N LEU A 178 6.30 -14.88 -37.59
CA LEU A 178 6.56 -16.16 -36.94
C LEU A 178 7.23 -17.18 -37.87
N ALA A 179 7.28 -16.91 -39.18
CA ALA A 179 7.99 -17.74 -40.15
C ALA A 179 9.50 -17.42 -40.18
N ASP A 180 9.86 -16.13 -40.08
CA ASP A 180 11.26 -15.68 -40.06
C ASP A 180 12.03 -16.07 -38.77
N LEU A 181 11.32 -16.40 -37.70
CA LEU A 181 11.91 -16.68 -36.38
C LEU A 181 12.27 -18.16 -36.14
N PHE A 182 11.80 -19.11 -36.95
CA PHE A 182 11.84 -20.56 -36.62
C PHE A 182 12.42 -21.54 -37.67
N GLY A 183 13.08 -21.06 -38.73
CA GLY A 183 13.95 -21.88 -39.60
C GLY A 183 14.50 -21.08 -40.79
N GLY A 184 15.79 -21.05 -41.13
CA GLY A 184 16.82 -22.07 -41.01
C GLY A 184 16.93 -22.87 -42.33
N GLY A 185 18.01 -22.82 -43.12
CA GLY A 185 19.23 -22.02 -43.07
C GLY A 185 20.26 -22.59 -44.07
N SER A 186 21.25 -21.80 -44.53
CA SER A 186 22.57 -22.24 -45.09
C SER A 186 23.30 -21.11 -45.84
N ALA A 187 24.48 -20.70 -45.33
CA ALA A 187 25.72 -20.41 -46.07
C ALA A 187 26.69 -19.56 -45.23
N ALA A 188 27.90 -20.06 -45.00
CA ALA A 188 29.05 -19.28 -44.51
C ALA A 188 30.07 -19.15 -45.66
N PRO A 189 31.03 -18.18 -45.64
CA PRO A 189 32.21 -18.33 -44.77
C PRO A 189 32.84 -17.03 -44.17
N THR A 190 33.18 -17.09 -42.87
CA THR A 190 34.46 -16.76 -42.18
C THR A 190 35.41 -15.61 -42.62
N PRO A 191 36.41 -15.18 -41.79
CA PRO A 191 36.41 -14.93 -40.33
C PRO A 191 37.26 -13.69 -39.86
N THR A 192 37.07 -13.23 -38.61
CA THR A 192 38.17 -12.68 -37.75
C THR A 192 37.79 -12.81 -36.26
N ALA A 193 38.77 -12.90 -35.35
CA ALA A 193 38.60 -13.22 -33.92
C ALA A 193 39.51 -12.33 -33.00
N PRO A 194 39.68 -12.60 -31.68
CA PRO A 194 38.73 -12.21 -30.62
C PRO A 194 39.39 -11.48 -29.41
N THR A 195 38.58 -10.93 -28.49
CA THR A 195 39.01 -10.52 -27.14
C THR A 195 37.94 -10.84 -26.06
N PRO A 196 38.30 -11.31 -24.84
CA PRO A 196 37.33 -11.70 -23.81
C PRO A 196 37.37 -10.86 -22.51
N GLN A 197 36.20 -10.53 -21.93
CA GLN A 197 36.02 -10.20 -20.50
C GLN A 197 34.51 -10.27 -20.15
N LYS A 198 33.99 -11.23 -19.36
CA LYS A 198 34.06 -11.51 -17.89
C LYS A 198 32.97 -10.78 -17.07
N ASN A 199 32.21 -11.56 -16.30
CA ASN A 199 31.01 -11.12 -15.54
C ASN A 199 31.36 -10.19 -14.36
N SER A 200 30.63 -9.09 -14.22
CA SER A 200 30.87 -8.05 -13.20
C SER A 200 29.99 -8.14 -11.94
N ILE A 201 29.28 -9.25 -11.72
CA ILE A 201 28.25 -9.38 -10.67
C ILE A 201 28.80 -10.01 -9.36
N GLN A 202 29.96 -10.67 -9.40
CA GLN A 202 30.47 -11.42 -8.25
C GLN A 202 31.40 -10.62 -7.31
N ASP A 203 31.98 -9.50 -7.74
CA ASP A 203 32.99 -8.75 -6.96
C ASP A 203 32.40 -7.73 -5.95
N ILE A 204 31.10 -7.40 -6.01
CA ILE A 204 30.49 -6.43 -5.08
C ILE A 204 30.10 -7.08 -3.72
N LEU A 205 29.94 -8.40 -3.67
CA LEU A 205 29.60 -9.14 -2.44
C LEU A 205 30.82 -9.50 -1.58
N GLY A 206 32.05 -9.26 -2.06
CA GLY A 206 33.29 -9.57 -1.33
C GLY A 206 33.89 -8.42 -0.52
N LEU A 207 33.34 -7.21 -0.60
CA LEU A 207 33.98 -5.99 -0.09
C LEU A 207 33.59 -5.58 1.35
N PHE A 208 32.63 -6.27 1.97
CA PHE A 208 32.15 -5.96 3.34
C PHE A 208 32.54 -6.97 4.42
N ASP A 209 33.20 -8.09 4.05
CA ASP A 209 33.63 -9.11 5.01
C ASP A 209 35.15 -9.33 4.94
N SER A 210 35.90 -8.50 5.67
CA SER A 210 37.34 -8.65 5.89
C SER A 210 37.80 -7.84 7.10
N THR A 211 37.77 -8.47 8.28
CA THR A 211 38.68 -8.12 9.39
C THR A 211 39.64 -9.30 9.60
N PRO A 212 40.98 -9.10 9.55
CA PRO A 212 41.92 -10.19 9.70
C PRO A 212 42.06 -10.61 11.17
N THR A 213 42.09 -11.92 11.41
CA THR A 213 42.35 -12.54 12.72
C THR A 213 43.82 -12.98 12.85
N THR A 214 44.15 -13.60 13.99
CA THR A 214 45.41 -14.25 14.44
C THR A 214 46.20 -13.39 15.46
N THR A 215 46.78 -13.91 16.57
CA THR A 215 47.11 -15.28 17.03
C THR A 215 47.04 -15.48 18.56
N ALA A 216 46.69 -16.71 19.00
CA ALA A 216 47.23 -17.52 20.13
C ALA A 216 47.31 -17.03 21.62
N SER A 217 47.01 -17.99 22.52
CA SER A 217 47.16 -18.05 23.99
C SER A 217 48.58 -18.51 24.43
N PRO A 218 49.04 -18.54 25.72
CA PRO A 218 48.30 -18.79 26.99
C PRO A 218 48.72 -18.02 28.29
N THR A 219 48.11 -18.41 29.43
CA THR A 219 48.33 -18.01 30.85
C THR A 219 49.76 -18.33 31.38
N PRO A 220 50.29 -17.71 32.49
CA PRO A 220 49.69 -17.63 33.84
C PRO A 220 49.96 -16.34 34.69
N ALA A 221 49.49 -16.33 35.96
CA ALA A 221 49.77 -15.34 37.03
C ALA A 221 51.00 -15.76 37.90
N PRO A 222 51.54 -15.00 38.91
CA PRO A 222 51.00 -13.84 39.66
C PRO A 222 51.99 -12.66 39.96
N VAL A 223 51.58 -11.76 40.87
CA VAL A 223 52.17 -10.46 41.37
C VAL A 223 53.38 -10.61 42.35
N PRO A 224 54.01 -9.55 42.99
CA PRO A 224 53.88 -8.07 42.95
C PRO A 224 55.27 -7.31 42.79
N PRO A 225 55.64 -6.21 43.50
CA PRO A 225 55.49 -4.79 43.08
C PRO A 225 56.79 -3.93 43.10
N THR A 226 56.78 -2.67 42.60
CA THR A 226 57.22 -1.42 43.32
C THR A 226 57.24 -0.12 42.50
N ASN A 227 56.61 0.92 43.08
CA ASN A 227 56.85 2.38 43.10
C ASN A 227 57.52 3.17 41.94
N GLY A 228 56.84 4.27 41.55
CA GLY A 228 57.40 5.39 40.78
C GLY A 228 56.39 6.54 40.59
N ALA A 229 56.36 7.48 41.55
CA ALA A 229 55.58 8.73 41.58
C ALA A 229 55.76 9.61 40.32
N SER A 230 54.92 10.59 39.94
CA SER A 230 54.06 11.53 40.70
C SER A 230 52.89 12.01 39.78
N LEU A 231 51.99 12.99 40.04
CA LEU A 231 51.77 14.07 41.04
C LEU A 231 50.25 14.23 41.32
N GLY A 232 49.87 14.91 42.42
CA GLY A 232 48.63 15.70 42.61
C GLY A 232 47.25 15.05 42.37
N GLY A 233 46.35 14.83 43.35
CA GLY A 233 46.41 15.14 44.78
C GLY A 233 45.54 16.34 45.21
N LEU A 234 44.19 16.25 45.13
CA LEU A 234 43.28 17.13 45.89
C LEU A 234 41.81 16.64 46.07
N PHE A 235 41.55 15.35 46.25
CA PHE A 235 40.23 14.89 46.70
C PHE A 235 40.36 13.76 47.74
N ASP A 236 40.03 14.08 48.99
CA ASP A 236 39.89 13.09 50.07
C ASP A 236 38.63 13.41 50.90
N SER A 237 37.74 12.43 51.01
CA SER A 237 36.96 12.07 52.22
C SER A 237 35.87 11.06 51.82
N ALA A 238 36.14 9.77 52.04
CA ALA A 238 35.10 8.72 52.03
C ALA A 238 34.41 8.63 53.42
N PRO A 239 33.34 7.82 53.64
CA PRO A 239 33.43 6.35 53.58
C PRO A 239 32.23 5.61 52.93
N SER A 240 32.49 4.38 52.45
CA SER A 240 31.47 3.36 52.08
C SER A 240 31.04 2.50 53.26
N PRO A 241 29.82 1.93 53.25
CA PRO A 241 29.56 0.55 52.76
C PRO A 241 28.29 0.46 51.86
N ALA A 242 27.90 -0.63 51.19
CA ALA A 242 28.46 -1.98 50.89
C ALA A 242 27.75 -2.53 49.61
N PRO A 243 28.25 -3.60 48.93
CA PRO A 243 27.67 -4.05 47.66
C PRO A 243 26.40 -4.89 47.85
N VAL A 244 25.32 -4.53 47.13
CA VAL A 244 24.09 -5.33 47.01
C VAL A 244 23.96 -5.81 45.56
N ALA A 245 23.59 -7.07 45.37
CA ALA A 245 23.50 -7.69 44.05
C ALA A 245 22.40 -7.06 43.17
N LEU A 246 22.73 -6.85 41.89
CA LEU A 246 21.76 -6.41 40.88
C LEU A 246 20.80 -7.58 40.52
N PRO A 247 19.48 -7.35 40.48
CA PRO A 247 18.53 -8.38 40.04
C PRO A 247 18.62 -8.63 38.52
N PRO A 248 18.18 -9.79 38.03
CA PRO A 248 18.24 -10.12 36.61
C PRO A 248 17.33 -9.21 35.77
N LYS A 249 17.85 -8.78 34.62
CA LYS A 249 17.14 -8.02 33.59
C LYS A 249 15.87 -8.77 33.15
N PRO A 250 14.66 -8.18 33.26
CA PRO A 250 13.45 -8.79 32.72
C PRO A 250 13.59 -9.05 31.21
N ALA A 251 13.11 -10.22 30.77
CA ALA A 251 13.07 -10.56 29.36
C ALA A 251 12.19 -9.55 28.59
N ALA A 252 12.58 -9.24 27.34
CA ALA A 252 11.75 -8.43 26.46
C ALA A 252 10.38 -9.13 26.26
N PRO A 253 9.25 -8.41 26.35
CA PRO A 253 7.96 -8.99 25.98
C PRO A 253 8.00 -9.45 24.53
N ALA A 254 7.52 -10.67 24.27
CA ALA A 254 7.20 -11.11 22.92
C ALA A 254 6.20 -10.12 22.29
N PRO A 255 6.23 -9.90 20.96
CA PRO A 255 5.34 -8.95 20.31
C PRO A 255 3.88 -9.28 20.65
N ALA A 256 3.19 -8.32 21.25
CA ALA A 256 1.82 -8.49 21.67
C ALA A 256 0.95 -8.83 20.46
N GLN A 257 0.26 -9.98 20.52
CA GLN A 257 -0.81 -10.27 19.57
C GLN A 257 -1.86 -9.17 19.71
N ALA A 258 -2.13 -8.47 18.60
CA ALA A 258 -3.16 -7.43 18.58
C ALA A 258 -4.50 -8.00 19.06
N PRO A 259 -5.29 -7.25 19.85
CA PRO A 259 -6.54 -7.75 20.41
C PRO A 259 -7.46 -8.28 19.30
N ALA A 260 -8.10 -9.41 19.58
CA ALA A 260 -8.96 -10.11 18.63
C ALA A 260 -10.20 -9.25 18.27
N GLN A 261 -10.06 -8.41 17.25
CA GLN A 261 -11.20 -7.86 16.52
C GLN A 261 -12.07 -9.04 16.07
N ASN A 262 -13.37 -8.99 16.36
CA ASN A 262 -14.33 -10.04 16.06
C ASN A 262 -14.63 -10.06 14.54
N ARG A 263 -13.63 -10.48 13.77
CA ARG A 263 -13.59 -10.47 12.31
C ARG A 263 -14.32 -11.71 11.78
N PRO A 264 -15.18 -11.58 10.77
CA PRO A 264 -15.89 -12.73 10.22
C PRO A 264 -14.89 -13.75 9.67
N THR A 265 -15.12 -15.03 10.00
CA THR A 265 -14.32 -16.16 9.54
C THR A 265 -15.20 -17.10 8.73
N PHE A 266 -14.66 -17.65 7.66
CA PHE A 266 -15.41 -18.46 6.71
C PHE A 266 -14.72 -19.81 6.53
N VAL A 267 -15.38 -20.90 6.90
CA VAL A 267 -14.86 -22.24 6.65
C VAL A 267 -15.00 -22.54 5.16
N ALA A 268 -13.88 -22.77 4.48
CA ALA A 268 -13.83 -23.02 3.04
C ALA A 268 -13.61 -24.50 2.70
N TYR A 269 -13.07 -25.27 3.64
CA TYR A 269 -12.88 -26.71 3.54
C TYR A 269 -12.78 -27.29 4.96
N ASP A 270 -13.47 -28.40 5.23
CA ASP A 270 -13.42 -29.11 6.52
C ASP A 270 -13.71 -30.59 6.23
N ASN A 271 -12.69 -31.32 5.78
CA ASN A 271 -12.78 -32.70 5.34
C ASN A 271 -11.42 -33.41 5.52
N ASN A 272 -11.45 -34.74 5.62
CA ASN A 272 -10.24 -35.58 5.59
C ASN A 272 -9.18 -35.21 6.65
N GLY A 273 -9.61 -34.64 7.78
CA GLY A 273 -8.73 -34.26 8.90
C GLY A 273 -8.03 -32.90 8.76
N LEU A 274 -8.24 -32.16 7.67
CA LEU A 274 -7.72 -30.81 7.46
C LEU A 274 -8.88 -29.81 7.40
N LYS A 275 -8.76 -28.71 8.14
CA LYS A 275 -9.70 -27.58 8.10
C LYS A 275 -9.01 -26.32 7.60
N ILE A 276 -9.65 -25.65 6.65
CA ILE A 276 -9.18 -24.40 6.05
C ILE A 276 -10.21 -23.31 6.32
N THR A 277 -9.81 -22.34 7.15
CA THR A 277 -10.63 -21.18 7.49
C THR A 277 -10.05 -19.92 6.83
N LEU A 278 -10.88 -19.20 6.09
CA LEU A 278 -10.53 -17.95 5.42
C LEU A 278 -10.92 -16.76 6.29
N VAL A 279 -9.96 -15.88 6.53
CA VAL A 279 -10.11 -14.67 7.36
C VAL A 279 -9.81 -13.45 6.48
N PRO A 280 -10.83 -12.83 5.87
CA PRO A 280 -10.65 -11.66 5.01
C PRO A 280 -10.29 -10.40 5.79
N GLN A 281 -9.44 -9.57 5.20
CA GLN A 281 -9.10 -8.22 5.63
C GLN A 281 -9.33 -7.29 4.45
N VAL A 282 -10.18 -6.29 4.64
CA VAL A 282 -10.44 -5.24 3.66
C VAL A 282 -9.68 -3.99 4.07
N LEU A 283 -9.04 -3.33 3.10
CA LEU A 283 -8.39 -2.05 3.34
C LEU A 283 -9.35 -0.94 2.90
N PHE A 284 -9.95 -0.24 3.86
CA PHE A 284 -10.78 0.94 3.61
C PHE A 284 -10.06 1.99 2.75
N SER A 285 -8.74 2.07 2.85
CA SER A 285 -7.88 2.97 2.07
C SER A 285 -7.67 2.55 0.60
N LYS A 286 -8.01 1.31 0.22
CA LYS A 286 -7.87 0.79 -1.16
C LYS A 286 -9.05 -0.13 -1.52
N PRO A 287 -10.23 0.42 -1.86
CA PRO A 287 -11.36 -0.36 -2.38
C PRO A 287 -10.95 -1.29 -3.52
N GLY A 288 -11.54 -2.48 -3.57
CA GLY A 288 -11.19 -3.54 -4.51
C GLY A 288 -9.93 -4.36 -4.16
N MET A 289 -9.04 -3.89 -3.27
CA MET A 289 -7.92 -4.70 -2.77
C MET A 289 -8.30 -5.42 -1.45
N ILE A 290 -8.26 -6.74 -1.50
CA ILE A 290 -8.64 -7.64 -0.41
C ILE A 290 -7.44 -8.50 -0.04
N GLN A 291 -7.17 -8.65 1.26
CA GLN A 291 -6.18 -9.59 1.77
C GLN A 291 -6.88 -10.70 2.56
N ILE A 292 -6.89 -11.93 2.07
CA ILE A 292 -7.46 -13.09 2.77
C ILE A 292 -6.33 -13.87 3.44
N GLN A 293 -6.41 -14.10 4.74
CA GLN A 293 -5.53 -15.03 5.44
C GLN A 293 -6.23 -16.40 5.52
N ALA A 294 -5.74 -17.37 4.76
CA ALA A 294 -6.09 -18.77 4.96
C ALA A 294 -5.36 -19.30 6.21
N ARG A 295 -6.09 -20.04 7.04
CA ARG A 295 -5.61 -20.75 8.23
C ARG A 295 -5.84 -22.23 8.05
N PHE A 296 -4.80 -23.03 8.21
CA PHE A 296 -4.79 -24.48 8.05
C PHE A 296 -4.64 -25.12 9.43
N GLU A 297 -5.58 -25.98 9.79
CA GLU A 297 -5.63 -26.65 11.09
C GLU A 297 -5.80 -28.16 10.88
N ALA A 298 -4.91 -28.94 11.49
CA ALA A 298 -4.94 -30.39 11.43
C ALA A 298 -5.75 -30.96 12.60
N ILE A 299 -6.91 -31.55 12.31
CA ILE A 299 -7.88 -32.05 13.31
C ILE A 299 -7.64 -33.53 13.63
N ASN A 300 -7.42 -34.37 12.60
CA ASN A 300 -7.35 -35.84 12.76
C ASN A 300 -5.94 -36.41 12.52
N GLY A 301 -4.93 -35.82 13.17
CA GLY A 301 -3.52 -36.19 13.04
C GLY A 301 -2.73 -35.26 12.10
N PRO A 302 -1.39 -35.37 12.07
CA PRO A 302 -0.53 -34.50 11.29
C PRO A 302 -0.78 -34.65 9.78
N VAL A 303 -0.71 -33.53 9.08
CA VAL A 303 -0.91 -33.43 7.64
C VAL A 303 0.37 -32.88 7.01
N GLN A 304 0.90 -33.57 6.00
CA GLN A 304 2.18 -33.22 5.37
C GLN A 304 2.04 -32.82 3.90
N GLY A 305 2.96 -31.97 3.43
CA GLY A 305 3.06 -31.59 2.02
C GLY A 305 1.84 -30.85 1.46
N VAL A 306 1.18 -30.00 2.27
CA VAL A 306 -0.01 -29.24 1.89
C VAL A 306 0.29 -28.33 0.69
N THR A 307 -0.23 -28.71 -0.46
CA THR A 307 -0.24 -27.93 -1.69
C THR A 307 -1.58 -27.24 -1.81
N PHE A 308 -1.62 -25.94 -1.48
CA PHE A 308 -2.80 -25.10 -1.60
C PHE A 308 -2.73 -24.23 -2.86
N GLN A 309 -3.69 -24.42 -3.76
CA GLN A 309 -3.84 -23.64 -4.99
C GLN A 309 -5.21 -23.00 -5.02
N VAL A 310 -5.28 -21.73 -5.40
CA VAL A 310 -6.55 -21.01 -5.58
C VAL A 310 -6.57 -20.36 -6.94
N ALA A 311 -7.75 -20.33 -7.55
CA ALA A 311 -8.05 -19.56 -8.76
C ALA A 311 -9.26 -18.65 -8.51
N VAL A 312 -9.31 -17.55 -9.25
CA VAL A 312 -10.39 -16.55 -9.23
C VAL A 312 -10.95 -16.37 -10.66
N PRO A 313 -12.16 -15.80 -10.83
CA PRO A 313 -12.68 -15.43 -12.15
C PRO A 313 -11.72 -14.50 -12.92
N ARG A 314 -11.75 -14.53 -14.26
CA ARG A 314 -10.86 -13.70 -15.12
C ARG A 314 -10.95 -12.18 -14.86
N THR A 315 -12.05 -11.72 -14.26
CA THR A 315 -12.27 -10.31 -13.88
C THR A 315 -11.57 -9.91 -12.57
N GLN A 316 -10.92 -10.86 -11.89
CA GLN A 316 -10.22 -10.68 -10.63
C GLN A 316 -8.77 -11.14 -10.80
N GLN A 317 -7.83 -10.51 -10.09
CA GLN A 317 -6.44 -10.92 -10.05
C GLN A 317 -6.13 -11.50 -8.67
N LEU A 318 -5.38 -12.60 -8.62
CA LEU A 318 -4.96 -13.27 -7.40
C LEU A 318 -3.43 -13.34 -7.35
N GLN A 319 -2.86 -12.93 -6.22
CA GLN A 319 -1.49 -13.18 -5.84
C GLN A 319 -1.49 -13.99 -4.53
N MET A 320 -0.92 -15.19 -4.56
CA MET A 320 -0.69 -15.98 -3.34
C MET A 320 0.73 -15.72 -2.84
N LEU A 321 0.88 -15.44 -1.55
CA LEU A 321 2.17 -15.41 -0.86
C LEU A 321 2.55 -16.84 -0.41
N PRO A 322 3.83 -17.09 -0.06
CA PRO A 322 4.24 -18.37 0.52
C PRO A 322 3.42 -18.75 1.76
N MET A 323 3.20 -20.05 1.95
CA MET A 323 2.65 -20.62 3.19
C MET A 323 3.74 -20.64 4.27
N SER A 324 3.37 -20.55 5.55
CA SER A 324 4.32 -20.60 6.67
C SER A 324 5.04 -21.95 6.80
N SER A 325 4.32 -23.05 6.63
CA SER A 325 4.84 -24.42 6.56
C SER A 325 3.92 -25.26 5.68
N ALA A 326 4.48 -26.17 4.87
CA ALA A 326 3.68 -27.16 4.14
C ALA A 326 3.22 -28.32 5.04
N ASP A 327 3.81 -28.48 6.22
CA ASP A 327 3.45 -29.52 7.19
C ASP A 327 2.69 -28.90 8.36
N VAL A 328 1.46 -29.37 8.58
CA VAL A 328 0.50 -28.87 9.58
C VAL A 328 0.35 -29.90 10.69
N ASN A 329 0.85 -29.56 11.88
CA ASN A 329 0.76 -30.42 13.06
C ASN A 329 -0.53 -30.16 13.85
N PRO A 330 -1.10 -31.16 14.55
CA PRO A 330 -2.28 -30.96 15.40
C PRO A 330 -2.00 -29.92 16.50
N GLY A 331 -2.93 -28.96 16.65
CA GLY A 331 -2.77 -27.83 17.58
C GLY A 331 -1.85 -26.70 17.08
N SER A 332 -1.23 -26.84 15.90
CA SER A 332 -0.58 -25.74 15.18
C SER A 332 -1.52 -25.20 14.11
N VAL A 333 -1.45 -23.89 13.85
CA VAL A 333 -2.23 -23.22 12.80
C VAL A 333 -1.28 -22.59 11.80
N GLU A 334 -1.10 -23.25 10.67
CA GLU A 334 -0.32 -22.70 9.56
C GLU A 334 -1.14 -21.69 8.78
N THR A 335 -0.49 -20.75 8.11
CA THR A 335 -1.18 -19.67 7.40
C THR A 335 -0.59 -19.37 6.03
N GLN A 336 -1.46 -18.93 5.12
CA GLN A 336 -1.07 -18.43 3.82
C GLN A 336 -1.90 -17.19 3.48
N VAL A 337 -1.26 -16.18 2.90
CA VAL A 337 -1.92 -14.91 2.57
C VAL A 337 -2.21 -14.85 1.07
N LEU A 338 -3.46 -14.59 0.73
CA LEU A 338 -3.94 -14.34 -0.61
C LEU A 338 -4.26 -12.85 -0.74
N LYS A 339 -3.71 -12.19 -1.76
CA LYS A 339 -4.10 -10.84 -2.16
C LYS A 339 -4.97 -10.94 -3.40
N ILE A 340 -6.18 -10.41 -3.33
CA ILE A 340 -7.15 -10.40 -4.43
C ILE A 340 -7.42 -8.95 -4.80
N LEU A 341 -7.26 -8.63 -6.09
CA LEU A 341 -7.73 -7.39 -6.67
C LEU A 341 -9.00 -7.71 -7.46
N ALA A 342 -10.12 -7.17 -7.03
CA ALA A 342 -11.43 -7.37 -7.63
C ALA A 342 -12.14 -6.02 -7.82
N PRO A 343 -12.95 -5.83 -8.87
CA PRO A 343 -13.74 -4.61 -9.04
C PRO A 343 -14.63 -4.37 -7.81
N PRO A 344 -14.75 -3.12 -7.30
CA PRO A 344 -15.71 -2.77 -6.26
C PRO A 344 -17.13 -3.24 -6.63
N GLY A 345 -17.87 -3.76 -5.65
CA GLY A 345 -19.21 -4.33 -5.81
C GLY A 345 -19.25 -5.74 -6.40
N SER A 346 -18.12 -6.32 -6.81
CA SER A 346 -18.09 -7.70 -7.33
C SER A 346 -18.05 -8.74 -6.21
N LEU A 347 -18.63 -9.92 -6.49
CA LEU A 347 -18.57 -11.09 -5.61
C LEU A 347 -17.24 -11.83 -5.79
N VAL A 348 -16.52 -12.05 -4.70
CA VAL A 348 -15.30 -12.88 -4.70
C VAL A 348 -15.70 -14.36 -4.65
N LYS A 349 -15.29 -15.12 -5.67
CA LYS A 349 -15.45 -16.57 -5.74
C LYS A 349 -14.08 -17.21 -5.87
N LEU A 350 -13.80 -18.23 -5.07
CA LEU A 350 -12.52 -18.93 -5.04
C LEU A 350 -12.71 -20.37 -5.49
N ARG A 351 -11.94 -20.81 -6.48
CA ARG A 351 -11.81 -22.23 -6.83
C ARG A 351 -10.54 -22.76 -6.17
N ILE A 352 -10.71 -23.49 -5.08
CA ILE A 352 -9.64 -24.00 -4.24
C ILE A 352 -9.33 -25.44 -4.65
N ARG A 353 -8.07 -25.75 -4.89
CA ARG A 353 -7.56 -27.12 -5.02
C ARG A 353 -6.55 -27.33 -3.90
N VAL A 354 -6.77 -28.35 -3.09
CA VAL A 354 -5.87 -28.73 -2.00
C VAL A 354 -5.39 -30.15 -2.22
N ALA A 355 -4.11 -30.40 -1.97
CA ALA A 355 -3.55 -31.76 -1.95
C ALA A 355 -2.60 -31.90 -0.77
N PHE A 356 -2.63 -33.04 -0.10
CA PHE A 356 -1.85 -33.29 1.11
C PHE A 356 -1.73 -34.79 1.41
N ALA A 357 -0.74 -35.18 2.21
CA ALA A 357 -0.66 -36.50 2.80
C ALA A 357 -1.24 -36.47 4.22
N GLY A 358 -2.37 -37.14 4.41
CA GLY A 358 -3.00 -37.35 5.72
C GLY A 358 -2.78 -38.77 6.24
N SER A 359 -3.39 -39.10 7.38
CA SER A 359 -3.34 -40.43 7.99
C SER A 359 -3.89 -41.56 7.10
N GLY A 360 -4.74 -41.24 6.12
CA GLY A 360 -5.25 -42.17 5.10
C GLY A 360 -4.46 -42.24 3.79
N GLY A 361 -3.33 -41.53 3.69
CA GLY A 361 -2.53 -41.43 2.46
C GLY A 361 -2.66 -40.08 1.74
N ALA A 362 -2.30 -40.03 0.46
CA ALA A 362 -2.35 -38.81 -0.35
C ALA A 362 -3.78 -38.52 -0.80
N ILE A 363 -4.26 -37.32 -0.50
CA ILE A 363 -5.61 -36.82 -0.76
C ILE A 363 -5.51 -35.58 -1.64
N GLN A 364 -6.41 -35.44 -2.61
CA GLN A 364 -6.52 -34.25 -3.45
C GLN A 364 -7.98 -33.92 -3.72
N ASP A 365 -8.41 -32.77 -3.22
CA ASP A 365 -9.78 -32.27 -3.35
C ASP A 365 -9.82 -30.92 -4.07
N GLN A 366 -10.98 -30.64 -4.68
CA GLN A 366 -11.27 -29.35 -5.32
C GLN A 366 -12.66 -28.87 -4.90
N ILE A 367 -12.74 -27.62 -4.45
CA ILE A 367 -13.96 -26.99 -3.96
C ILE A 367 -14.11 -25.56 -4.49
N ASP A 368 -15.33 -25.22 -4.89
CA ASP A 368 -15.70 -23.88 -5.32
C ASP A 368 -16.38 -23.14 -4.16
N PHE A 369 -15.67 -22.18 -3.57
CA PHE A 369 -16.12 -21.38 -2.43
C PHE A 369 -16.68 -20.02 -2.89
N ALA A 370 -17.89 -19.68 -2.45
CA ALA A 370 -18.59 -18.44 -2.79
C ALA A 370 -19.25 -17.76 -1.57
N GLY A 371 -18.74 -18.00 -0.35
CA GLY A 371 -19.36 -17.54 0.90
C GLY A 371 -19.06 -16.10 1.32
N PHE A 372 -18.31 -15.31 0.54
CA PHE A 372 -17.99 -13.92 0.89
C PHE A 372 -19.11 -12.93 0.55
N PRO A 373 -19.37 -11.91 1.40
CA PRO A 373 -20.35 -10.87 1.11
C PRO A 373 -19.85 -9.92 0.01
N ALA A 374 -20.78 -9.38 -0.79
CA ALA A 374 -20.46 -8.44 -1.86
C ALA A 374 -19.88 -7.10 -1.35
N SER A 375 -20.17 -6.72 -0.10
CA SER A 375 -19.63 -5.51 0.55
C SER A 375 -18.10 -5.54 0.70
N MET A 376 -17.50 -6.74 0.70
CA MET A 376 -16.08 -6.95 0.94
C MET A 376 -15.19 -6.27 -0.11
N THR A 377 -15.63 -6.18 -1.37
CA THR A 377 -14.90 -5.44 -2.42
C THR A 377 -15.08 -3.92 -2.32
N ASN A 378 -16.09 -3.44 -1.58
CA ASN A 378 -16.31 -2.02 -1.29
C ASN A 378 -15.55 -1.53 -0.04
N GLY A 379 -14.72 -2.38 0.57
CA GLY A 379 -13.98 -2.03 1.78
C GLY A 379 -14.73 -2.31 3.08
N VAL A 380 -15.90 -2.98 3.07
CA VAL A 380 -16.71 -3.24 4.27
C VAL A 380 -16.93 -4.74 4.48
N LEU A 381 -16.58 -5.25 5.67
CA LEU A 381 -16.75 -6.65 6.09
C LEU A 381 -17.90 -6.81 7.09
#